data_AF-A0A0N7H9F0-F1
#
_entry.id   AF-A0A0N7H9F0-F1
#
_cell.length_a   1.000
_cell.length_b   1.000
_cell.length_c   1.000
_cell.angle_alpha   90.00
_cell.angle_beta   90.00
_cell.angle_gamma   90.00
#
_symmetry.space_group_name_H-M   'P 1'
#
loop_
_entity.id
_entity.type
_entity.pdbx_description
1 polymer ?
#
loop_
_entity_poly.entity_id
_entity_poly.type
_entity_poly.pdbx_seq_one_letter_code
_entity_poly.pdbx_strand_id
1 'polypeptide(L)'
;MTMRFASVVAALSIAVTVGVSGCTGAPDREQEASDIRDRIAAMPGVSEVDLIYNNGIIEGVRFELKVNMAQATDQQVGAVAAELDELRGRDFAKFDQSIKIIVGEDTSIAASTDLPDDTEHLTGLVRQLGVDAPAGDIMWSVGAAPDSSRVQILEAQHPDQAVDAILRRFADRPPSTIEVSAANRVADPHWMIFNRFTPADKQRIEKQLAAAAPADPGWIGVRDGWIDHFTFSVPTRATAYEDIVRTIHALEAGPDHPVSLTWAWHGVKYRYDEPRWAGSAMIGKCEYVNGNRTASEPLVPDALALQQRIRDEFDTCLK
;
A
#
# COMPACT_ATOMS: atom_id res chain seq x y z
N MET A 1 -92.44 -24.99 7.12
CA MET A 1 -92.07 -25.09 5.69
C MET A 1 -90.55 -25.03 5.58
N THR A 2 -89.95 -26.19 5.31
CA THR A 2 -88.73 -26.44 4.50
C THR A 2 -87.53 -25.47 4.47
N MET A 3 -86.37 -26.05 4.85
CA MET A 3 -85.02 -25.97 4.21
C MET A 3 -84.23 -24.64 4.31
N ARG A 4 -82.89 -24.58 4.43
CA ARG A 4 -81.77 -25.54 4.44
C ARG A 4 -80.49 -24.83 4.95
N PHE A 5 -79.55 -25.66 5.41
CA PHE A 5 -78.17 -25.44 5.89
C PHE A 5 -77.23 -24.60 5.00
N ALA A 6 -76.25 -23.93 5.61
CA ALA A 6 -74.80 -24.20 5.43
C ALA A 6 -73.91 -23.25 6.28
N SER A 7 -72.94 -23.86 6.96
CA SER A 7 -71.86 -23.29 7.79
C SER A 7 -70.77 -22.59 6.96
N VAL A 8 -69.93 -21.72 7.58
CA VAL A 8 -68.46 -21.65 7.39
C VAL A 8 -67.83 -20.72 8.45
N VAL A 9 -66.78 -21.26 9.09
CA VAL A 9 -65.82 -20.62 10.00
C VAL A 9 -64.73 -19.90 9.19
N ALA A 10 -64.23 -18.75 9.64
CA ALA A 10 -62.90 -18.27 9.23
C ALA A 10 -62.27 -17.32 10.27
N ALA A 11 -61.21 -17.82 10.90
CA ALA A 11 -60.21 -17.02 11.61
C ALA A 11 -59.35 -16.23 10.62
N LEU A 12 -58.91 -15.03 10.99
CA LEU A 12 -57.77 -14.38 10.35
C LEU A 12 -56.78 -13.90 11.42
N SER A 13 -55.93 -14.83 11.84
CA SER A 13 -54.65 -14.53 12.47
C SER A 13 -53.73 -13.99 11.39
N ILE A 14 -53.48 -12.69 11.36
CA ILE A 14 -52.43 -12.10 10.52
C ILE A 14 -51.11 -12.39 11.22
N ALA A 15 -50.43 -13.45 10.76
CA ALA A 15 -49.04 -13.70 11.07
C ALA A 15 -48.22 -12.59 10.41
N VAL A 16 -47.71 -11.66 11.22
CA VAL A 16 -46.64 -10.75 10.81
C VAL A 16 -45.34 -11.56 10.88
N THR A 17 -44.97 -12.18 9.77
CA THR A 17 -43.58 -12.61 9.55
C THR A 17 -42.74 -11.35 9.40
N VAL A 18 -42.16 -10.91 10.50
CA VAL A 18 -41.13 -9.87 10.50
C VAL A 18 -39.91 -10.44 9.80
N GLY A 19 -39.76 -10.14 8.52
CA GLY A 19 -38.48 -10.23 7.84
C GLY A 19 -37.54 -9.22 8.48
N VAL A 20 -36.66 -9.69 9.37
CA VAL A 20 -35.57 -8.89 9.93
C VAL A 20 -34.49 -8.78 8.85
N SER A 21 -34.79 -8.07 7.76
CA SER A 21 -33.80 -7.66 6.76
C SER A 21 -33.64 -6.14 6.84
N GLY A 22 -33.35 -5.63 8.02
CA GLY A 22 -33.25 -4.19 8.27
C GLY A 22 -32.22 -3.89 9.34
N CYS A 23 -30.99 -3.58 8.89
CA CYS A 23 -30.20 -2.41 9.29
C CYS A 23 -28.71 -2.49 8.87
N THR A 24 -28.19 -3.66 8.45
CA THR A 24 -26.77 -3.84 8.06
C THR A 24 -26.50 -3.76 6.55
N GLY A 25 -27.52 -3.58 5.70
CA GLY A 25 -27.36 -3.42 4.23
C GLY A 25 -26.96 -4.69 3.45
N ALA A 26 -26.46 -5.71 4.15
CA ALA A 26 -26.13 -7.04 3.62
C ALA A 26 -26.79 -8.15 4.47
N PRO A 27 -27.29 -9.24 3.86
CA PRO A 27 -27.74 -10.42 4.61
C PRO A 27 -26.63 -10.95 5.51
N ASP A 28 -27.00 -11.55 6.64
CA ASP A 28 -26.05 -12.32 7.44
C ASP A 28 -25.65 -13.61 6.70
N ARG A 29 -24.35 -13.92 6.74
CA ARG A 29 -23.62 -14.95 6.00
C ARG A 29 -22.60 -15.69 6.88
N GLU A 30 -22.79 -15.67 8.21
CA GLU A 30 -21.85 -16.30 9.15
C GLU A 30 -21.64 -17.80 8.89
N GLN A 31 -22.71 -18.50 8.52
CA GLN A 31 -22.64 -19.92 8.18
C GLN A 31 -21.84 -20.14 6.88
N GLU A 32 -22.13 -19.36 5.83
CA GLU A 32 -21.40 -19.43 4.57
C GLU A 32 -19.92 -19.10 4.77
N ALA A 33 -19.59 -18.10 5.59
CA ALA A 33 -18.20 -17.76 5.91
C ALA A 33 -17.48 -18.90 6.65
N SER A 34 -18.17 -19.56 7.60
CA SER A 34 -17.65 -20.72 8.32
C SER A 34 -17.45 -21.93 7.40
N ASP A 35 -18.39 -22.18 6.49
CA ASP A 35 -18.29 -23.26 5.51
C ASP A 35 -17.11 -23.04 4.55
N ILE A 36 -16.86 -21.79 4.12
CA ILE A 36 -15.67 -21.42 3.35
C ILE A 36 -14.41 -21.75 4.15
N ARG A 37 -14.30 -21.26 5.40
CA ARG A 37 -13.13 -21.53 6.26
C ARG A 37 -12.85 -23.02 6.37
N ASP A 38 -13.86 -23.82 6.67
CA ASP A 38 -13.71 -25.25 6.94
C ASP A 38 -13.31 -26.03 5.68
N ARG A 39 -13.84 -25.66 4.51
CA ARG A 39 -13.42 -26.23 3.23
C ARG A 39 -11.97 -25.91 2.90
N ILE A 40 -11.58 -24.65 3.04
CA ILE A 40 -10.20 -24.21 2.74
C ILE A 40 -9.21 -24.83 3.72
N ALA A 41 -9.56 -24.94 5.01
CA ALA A 41 -8.72 -25.60 6.01
C ALA A 41 -8.48 -27.08 5.73
N ALA A 42 -9.38 -27.74 4.98
CA ALA A 42 -9.23 -29.14 4.58
C ALA A 42 -8.40 -29.33 3.29
N MET A 43 -8.01 -28.25 2.60
CA MET A 43 -7.27 -28.35 1.34
C MET A 43 -5.78 -28.71 1.54
N PRO A 44 -5.17 -29.46 0.61
CA PRO A 44 -3.75 -29.79 0.69
C PRO A 44 -2.84 -28.56 0.72
N GLY A 45 -1.87 -28.55 1.63
CA GLY A 45 -0.88 -27.47 1.77
C GLY A 45 -1.32 -26.33 2.71
N VAL A 46 -2.57 -26.30 3.14
CA VAL A 46 -3.06 -25.35 4.16
C VAL A 46 -2.69 -25.86 5.54
N SER A 47 -2.00 -25.03 6.32
CA SER A 47 -1.65 -25.33 7.72
C SER A 47 -2.56 -24.66 8.73
N GLU A 48 -3.10 -23.48 8.39
CA GLU A 48 -3.92 -22.66 9.28
C GLU A 48 -4.83 -21.74 8.46
N VAL A 49 -6.03 -21.47 8.96
CA VAL A 49 -6.99 -20.52 8.38
C VAL A 49 -7.56 -19.65 9.50
N ASP A 50 -7.29 -18.35 9.43
CA ASP A 50 -7.89 -17.33 10.30
C ASP A 50 -9.03 -16.64 9.55
N LEU A 51 -10.24 -16.65 10.12
CA LEU A 51 -11.42 -15.97 9.58
C LEU A 51 -11.86 -14.84 10.53
N ILE A 52 -12.04 -13.65 9.99
CA ILE A 52 -12.73 -12.54 10.65
C ILE A 52 -14.02 -12.27 9.87
N TYR A 53 -15.16 -12.45 10.52
CA TYR A 53 -16.47 -12.16 9.95
C TYR A 53 -17.24 -11.22 10.89
N ASN A 54 -17.75 -10.11 10.35
CA ASN A 54 -18.61 -9.17 11.08
C ASN A 54 -19.82 -8.80 10.21
N ASN A 55 -21.00 -8.76 10.83
CA ASN A 55 -22.23 -8.19 10.27
C ASN A 55 -22.88 -7.26 11.30
N GLY A 56 -22.20 -6.14 11.58
CA GLY A 56 -22.61 -5.18 12.60
C GLY A 56 -23.12 -3.87 12.00
N ILE A 57 -24.05 -3.21 12.69
CA ILE A 57 -24.50 -1.86 12.33
C ILE A 57 -23.41 -0.83 12.68
N ILE A 58 -22.69 -1.05 13.79
CA ILE A 58 -21.67 -0.13 14.30
C ILE A 58 -20.29 -0.47 13.71
N GLU A 59 -19.98 -1.77 13.67
CA GLU A 59 -18.69 -2.31 13.25
C GLU A 59 -18.57 -2.47 11.72
N GLY A 60 -19.70 -2.37 11.01
CA GLY A 60 -19.78 -2.60 9.57
C GLY A 60 -19.85 -4.08 9.18
N VAL A 61 -19.74 -4.32 7.87
CA VAL A 61 -19.78 -5.66 7.26
C VAL A 61 -18.38 -6.02 6.75
N ARG A 62 -17.78 -7.09 7.29
CA ARG A 62 -16.39 -7.48 6.98
C ARG A 62 -16.26 -8.99 6.80
N PHE A 63 -15.46 -9.40 5.82
CA PHE A 63 -15.03 -10.77 5.59
C PHE A 63 -13.52 -10.76 5.32
N GLU A 64 -12.73 -11.29 6.25
CA GLU A 64 -11.30 -11.47 6.05
C GLU A 64 -10.87 -12.90 6.26
N LEU A 65 -10.09 -13.40 5.31
CA LEU A 65 -9.55 -14.74 5.37
C LEU A 65 -8.04 -14.69 5.20
N LYS A 66 -7.32 -15.20 6.20
CA LYS A 66 -5.88 -15.38 6.12
C LYS A 66 -5.58 -16.87 6.12
N VAL A 67 -4.83 -17.33 5.12
CA VAL A 67 -4.50 -18.74 4.90
C VAL A 67 -3.00 -18.92 4.98
N ASN A 68 -2.53 -19.80 5.86
CA ASN A 68 -1.12 -20.14 5.95
C ASN A 68 -0.80 -21.33 5.03
N MET A 69 0.07 -21.10 4.05
CA MET A 69 0.50 -22.07 3.05
C MET A 69 2.02 -22.00 2.83
N ALA A 70 2.77 -21.59 3.87
CA ALA A 70 4.21 -21.32 3.74
C ALA A 70 5.03 -22.50 3.19
N GLN A 71 4.56 -23.75 3.41
CA GLN A 71 5.20 -24.99 2.95
C GLN A 71 4.49 -25.64 1.75
N ALA A 72 3.42 -25.04 1.24
CA ALA A 72 2.67 -25.58 0.10
C ALA A 72 3.43 -25.42 -1.22
N THR A 73 3.12 -26.23 -2.23
CA THR A 73 3.62 -25.99 -3.59
C THR A 73 2.86 -24.83 -4.26
N ASP A 74 3.44 -24.21 -5.29
CA ASP A 74 2.79 -23.13 -6.05
C ASP A 74 1.42 -23.60 -6.61
N GLN A 75 1.36 -24.84 -7.09
CA GLN A 75 0.13 -25.47 -7.59
C GLN A 75 -0.94 -25.61 -6.50
N GLN A 76 -0.56 -25.95 -5.27
CA GLN A 76 -1.51 -26.03 -4.14
C GLN A 76 -2.06 -24.65 -3.79
N VAL A 77 -1.22 -23.61 -3.82
CA VAL A 77 -1.66 -22.23 -3.59
C VAL A 77 -2.63 -21.77 -4.69
N GLY A 78 -2.34 -22.08 -5.96
CA GLY A 78 -3.25 -21.82 -7.07
C GLY A 78 -4.60 -22.53 -6.91
N ALA A 79 -4.61 -23.79 -6.46
CA ALA A 79 -5.84 -24.53 -6.22
C ALA A 79 -6.69 -23.91 -5.09
N VAL A 80 -6.06 -23.48 -3.98
CA VAL A 80 -6.75 -22.78 -2.88
C VAL A 80 -7.33 -21.45 -3.35
N ALA A 81 -6.60 -20.68 -4.15
CA ALA A 81 -7.10 -19.43 -4.71
C ALA A 81 -8.34 -19.65 -5.60
N ALA A 82 -8.31 -20.64 -6.49
CA ALA A 82 -9.44 -20.98 -7.34
C ALA A 82 -10.67 -21.44 -6.54
N GLU A 83 -10.48 -22.30 -5.52
CA GLU A 83 -11.57 -22.72 -4.63
C GLU A 83 -12.15 -21.53 -3.85
N LEU A 84 -11.31 -20.62 -3.35
CA LEU A 84 -11.78 -19.41 -2.65
C LEU A 84 -12.71 -18.56 -3.52
N ASP A 85 -12.34 -18.33 -4.78
CA ASP A 85 -13.15 -17.55 -5.69
C ASP A 85 -14.45 -18.27 -6.06
N GLU A 86 -14.42 -19.60 -6.25
CA GLU A 86 -15.63 -20.40 -6.49
C GLU A 86 -16.60 -20.36 -5.29
N LEU A 87 -16.11 -20.62 -4.08
CA LEU A 87 -16.95 -20.71 -2.88
C LEU A 87 -17.56 -19.37 -2.49
N ARG A 88 -16.79 -18.29 -2.64
CA ARG A 88 -17.23 -16.94 -2.29
C ARG A 88 -18.22 -16.37 -3.32
N GLY A 89 -17.99 -16.68 -4.59
CA GLY A 89 -18.79 -16.17 -5.71
C GLY A 89 -19.07 -14.66 -5.57
N ARG A 90 -20.35 -14.29 -5.57
CA ARG A 90 -20.79 -12.89 -5.36
C ARG A 90 -21.40 -12.64 -3.98
N ASP A 91 -21.35 -13.61 -3.08
CA ASP A 91 -22.12 -13.57 -1.82
C ASP A 91 -21.59 -12.51 -0.84
N PHE A 92 -20.30 -12.19 -0.93
CA PHE A 92 -19.62 -11.23 -0.06
C PHE A 92 -19.37 -9.87 -0.73
N ALA A 93 -19.89 -9.63 -1.93
CA ALA A 93 -19.64 -8.39 -2.69
C ALA A 93 -20.04 -7.07 -1.98
N LYS A 94 -20.87 -7.16 -0.93
CA LYS A 94 -21.27 -6.02 -0.08
C LYS A 94 -20.42 -5.87 1.19
N PHE A 95 -19.55 -6.81 1.48
CA PHE A 95 -18.66 -6.80 2.63
C PHE A 95 -17.34 -6.12 2.26
N ASP A 96 -16.70 -5.49 3.24
CA ASP A 96 -15.29 -5.18 3.16
C ASP A 96 -14.50 -6.48 3.20
N GLN A 97 -13.70 -6.74 2.15
CA GLN A 97 -13.09 -8.03 1.90
C GLN A 97 -11.57 -7.94 1.95
N SER A 98 -10.94 -8.95 2.54
CA SER A 98 -9.49 -9.08 2.56
C SER A 98 -9.09 -10.53 2.58
N ILE A 99 -8.35 -10.97 1.56
CA ILE A 99 -7.77 -12.31 1.48
C ILE A 99 -6.26 -12.15 1.59
N LYS A 100 -5.61 -12.93 2.46
CA LYS A 100 -4.15 -12.98 2.58
C LYS A 100 -3.67 -14.42 2.60
N ILE A 101 -2.87 -14.83 1.63
CA ILE A 101 -2.22 -16.13 1.59
C ILE A 101 -0.74 -15.95 1.96
N ILE A 102 -0.29 -16.58 3.04
CA ILE A 102 1.14 -16.65 3.39
C ILE A 102 1.76 -17.76 2.56
N VAL A 103 2.74 -17.42 1.73
CA VAL A 103 3.37 -18.33 0.77
C VAL A 103 4.83 -18.63 1.11
N GLY A 104 5.39 -17.99 2.13
CA GLY A 104 6.73 -18.26 2.65
C GLY A 104 6.94 -17.56 3.99
N GLU A 105 8.14 -17.68 4.56
CA GLU A 105 8.54 -16.86 5.69
C GLU A 105 8.48 -15.38 5.28
N ASP A 106 7.74 -14.59 6.06
CA ASP A 106 7.52 -13.15 5.85
C ASP A 106 7.03 -12.78 4.44
N THR A 107 6.44 -13.73 3.71
CA THR A 107 6.11 -13.56 2.29
C THR A 107 4.64 -13.91 2.03
N SER A 108 3.90 -13.01 1.40
CA SER A 108 2.46 -13.16 1.21
C SER A 108 1.90 -12.56 -0.08
N ILE A 109 0.73 -13.07 -0.47
CA ILE A 109 -0.14 -12.52 -1.51
C ILE A 109 -1.42 -12.05 -0.85
N ALA A 110 -1.91 -10.87 -1.19
CA ALA A 110 -3.14 -10.33 -0.64
C ALA A 110 -4.07 -9.76 -1.72
N ALA A 111 -5.38 -9.76 -1.46
CA ALA A 111 -6.38 -9.18 -2.34
C ALA A 111 -7.51 -8.55 -1.51
N SER A 112 -7.96 -7.36 -1.89
CA SER A 112 -9.18 -6.75 -1.32
C SER A 112 -10.47 -7.30 -1.95
N THR A 113 -10.36 -7.97 -3.09
CA THR A 113 -11.49 -8.62 -3.76
C THR A 113 -11.03 -9.98 -4.24
N ASP A 114 -10.74 -10.14 -5.53
CA ASP A 114 -10.40 -11.41 -6.15
C ASP A 114 -8.89 -11.59 -6.21
N LEU A 115 -8.44 -12.82 -6.03
CA LEU A 115 -7.05 -13.16 -6.32
C LEU A 115 -6.87 -13.24 -7.84
N PRO A 116 -5.66 -13.00 -8.39
CA PRO A 116 -5.43 -13.16 -9.82
C PRO A 116 -5.67 -14.61 -10.28
N ASP A 117 -6.24 -14.79 -11.48
CA ASP A 117 -6.43 -16.11 -12.10
C ASP A 117 -5.12 -16.91 -12.20
N ASP A 118 -3.98 -16.22 -12.28
CA ASP A 118 -2.63 -16.79 -12.38
C ASP A 118 -1.90 -16.91 -11.03
N THR A 119 -2.65 -17.02 -9.91
CA THR A 119 -2.08 -17.05 -8.55
C THR A 119 -0.98 -18.11 -8.35
N GLU A 120 -1.05 -19.25 -9.04
CA GLU A 120 0.05 -20.24 -9.06
C GLU A 120 1.36 -19.62 -9.53
N HIS A 121 1.35 -18.98 -10.70
CA HIS A 121 2.54 -18.35 -11.28
C HIS A 121 3.03 -17.18 -10.43
N LEU A 122 2.10 -16.34 -9.94
CA LEU A 122 2.41 -15.23 -9.05
C LEU A 122 3.09 -15.71 -7.76
N THR A 123 2.65 -16.82 -7.18
CA THR A 123 3.27 -17.42 -6.00
C THR A 123 4.74 -17.73 -6.22
N GLY A 124 5.08 -18.32 -7.38
CA GLY A 124 6.46 -18.58 -7.77
C GLY A 124 7.29 -17.29 -7.87
N LEU A 125 6.73 -16.23 -8.47
CA LEU A 125 7.41 -14.93 -8.58
C LEU A 125 7.68 -14.30 -7.21
N VAL A 126 6.68 -14.29 -6.33
CA VAL A 126 6.77 -13.68 -5.00
C VAL A 126 7.73 -14.45 -4.10
N ARG A 127 7.76 -15.79 -4.17
CA ARG A 127 8.77 -16.61 -3.48
C ARG A 127 10.19 -16.34 -3.96
N GLN A 128 10.38 -16.22 -5.27
CA GLN A 128 11.69 -15.88 -5.83
C GLN A 128 12.13 -14.46 -5.46
N LEU A 129 11.18 -13.52 -5.35
CA LEU A 129 11.47 -12.19 -4.83
C LEU A 129 11.98 -12.26 -3.38
N GLY A 130 11.38 -13.11 -2.52
CA GLY A 130 11.86 -13.31 -1.16
C GLY A 130 13.29 -13.86 -1.05
N VAL A 131 13.74 -14.63 -2.03
CA VAL A 131 15.14 -15.08 -2.12
C VAL A 131 16.07 -13.95 -2.59
N ASP A 132 15.64 -13.17 -3.57
CA ASP A 132 16.46 -12.13 -4.20
C ASP A 132 16.56 -10.83 -3.36
N ALA A 133 15.55 -10.56 -2.53
CA ALA A 133 15.43 -9.35 -1.73
C ALA A 133 15.04 -9.68 -0.27
N PRO A 134 15.95 -10.27 0.53
CA PRO A 134 15.65 -10.61 1.92
C PRO A 134 15.16 -9.40 2.73
N ALA A 135 14.06 -9.59 3.45
CA ALA A 135 13.34 -8.55 4.16
C ALA A 135 12.49 -9.15 5.31
N GLY A 136 11.95 -8.31 6.19
CA GLY A 136 11.08 -8.74 7.30
C GLY A 136 9.59 -8.83 6.95
N ASP A 137 9.17 -8.28 5.81
CA ASP A 137 7.84 -8.51 5.23
C ASP A 137 7.86 -8.23 3.72
N ILE A 138 7.31 -9.14 2.94
CA ILE A 138 7.18 -9.07 1.48
C ILE A 138 5.74 -9.41 1.14
N MET A 139 5.05 -8.45 0.54
CA MET A 139 3.67 -8.60 0.16
C MET A 139 3.45 -8.16 -1.27
N TRP A 140 2.91 -9.05 -2.08
CA TRP A 140 2.23 -8.66 -3.32
C TRP A 140 0.76 -8.51 -3.03
N SER A 141 0.13 -7.44 -3.51
CA SER A 141 -1.30 -7.21 -3.28
C SER A 141 -2.02 -6.65 -4.50
N VAL A 142 -3.31 -6.97 -4.63
CA VAL A 142 -4.22 -6.34 -5.59
C VAL A 142 -5.30 -5.55 -4.83
N GLY A 143 -5.48 -4.29 -5.23
CA GLY A 143 -6.50 -3.41 -4.68
C GLY A 143 -7.86 -3.60 -5.36
N ALA A 144 -8.85 -2.80 -4.92
CA ALA A 144 -10.19 -2.82 -5.51
C ALA A 144 -10.28 -2.12 -6.89
N ALA A 145 -9.29 -1.31 -7.26
CA ALA A 145 -9.28 -0.65 -8.56
C ALA A 145 -8.75 -1.61 -9.65
N PRO A 146 -9.30 -1.56 -10.88
CA PRO A 146 -8.77 -2.35 -11.99
C PRO A 146 -7.28 -2.13 -12.18
N ASP A 147 -6.54 -3.22 -12.41
CA ASP A 147 -5.08 -3.23 -12.62
C ASP A 147 -4.23 -2.64 -11.47
N SER A 148 -4.84 -2.37 -10.30
CA SER A 148 -4.11 -1.88 -9.13
C SER A 148 -3.38 -3.01 -8.43
N SER A 149 -2.09 -3.14 -8.72
CA SER A 149 -1.20 -4.08 -8.03
C SER A 149 -0.09 -3.35 -7.29
N ARG A 150 0.28 -3.86 -6.14
CA ARG A 150 1.33 -3.31 -5.28
C ARG A 150 2.28 -4.39 -4.83
N VAL A 151 3.58 -4.10 -4.93
CA VAL A 151 4.62 -4.85 -4.21
C VAL A 151 5.09 -3.99 -3.06
N GLN A 152 5.07 -4.56 -1.86
CA GLN A 152 5.58 -3.96 -0.64
C GLN A 152 6.69 -4.85 -0.08
N ILE A 153 7.85 -4.26 0.21
CA ILE A 153 8.96 -4.90 0.91
C ILE A 153 9.33 -4.00 2.10
N LEU A 154 9.11 -4.49 3.30
CA LEU A 154 9.44 -3.80 4.54
C LEU A 154 10.63 -4.45 5.22
N GLU A 155 11.46 -3.63 5.85
CA GLU A 155 12.67 -4.10 6.52
C GLU A 155 13.67 -4.78 5.55
N ALA A 156 13.73 -4.29 4.31
CA ALA A 156 14.67 -4.75 3.30
C ALA A 156 16.13 -4.55 3.76
N GLN A 157 16.96 -5.57 3.58
CA GLN A 157 18.39 -5.46 3.89
C GLN A 157 19.11 -4.50 2.93
N HIS A 158 18.69 -4.49 1.66
CA HIS A 158 19.24 -3.62 0.60
C HIS A 158 18.09 -3.02 -0.23
N PRO A 159 17.50 -1.88 0.18
CA PRO A 159 16.33 -1.29 -0.47
C PRO A 159 16.50 -1.04 -1.97
N ASP A 160 17.66 -0.52 -2.40
CA ASP A 160 17.91 -0.23 -3.82
C ASP A 160 17.91 -1.50 -4.68
N GLN A 161 18.59 -2.54 -4.20
CA GLN A 161 18.67 -3.84 -4.88
C GLN A 161 17.32 -4.57 -4.90
N ALA A 162 16.50 -4.35 -3.87
CA ALA A 162 15.15 -4.89 -3.82
C ALA A 162 14.25 -4.26 -4.90
N VAL A 163 14.39 -2.96 -5.18
CA VAL A 163 13.70 -2.32 -6.33
C VAL A 163 14.15 -2.96 -7.66
N ASP A 164 15.44 -3.21 -7.84
CA ASP A 164 15.96 -3.89 -9.05
C ASP A 164 15.42 -5.33 -9.18
N ALA A 165 15.31 -6.06 -8.06
CA ALA A 165 14.73 -7.40 -8.03
C ALA A 165 13.26 -7.39 -8.45
N ILE A 166 12.47 -6.42 -7.97
CA ILE A 166 11.07 -6.25 -8.38
C ILE A 166 10.98 -5.98 -9.87
N LEU A 167 11.74 -5.00 -10.38
CA LEU A 167 11.73 -4.63 -11.80
C LEU A 167 12.10 -5.80 -12.72
N ARG A 168 13.04 -6.64 -12.29
CA ARG A 168 13.43 -7.84 -13.04
C ARG A 168 12.40 -8.95 -12.97
N ARG A 169 11.87 -9.26 -11.77
CA ARG A 169 10.94 -10.39 -11.56
C ARG A 169 9.56 -10.14 -12.14
N PHE A 170 9.10 -8.89 -12.10
CA PHE A 170 7.77 -8.49 -12.56
C PHE A 170 7.81 -7.76 -13.91
N ALA A 171 8.84 -7.97 -14.73
CA ALA A 171 9.00 -7.29 -16.02
C ALA A 171 7.80 -7.47 -16.97
N ASP A 172 7.20 -8.68 -16.97
CA ASP A 172 6.05 -9.02 -17.80
C ASP A 172 4.69 -8.61 -17.17
N ARG A 173 4.70 -8.18 -15.90
CA ARG A 173 3.52 -7.75 -15.13
C ARG A 173 3.88 -6.66 -14.12
N PRO A 174 4.31 -5.47 -14.59
CA PRO A 174 4.85 -4.44 -13.71
C PRO A 174 3.81 -3.98 -12.69
N PRO A 175 4.15 -3.94 -11.38
CA PRO A 175 3.22 -3.48 -10.38
C PRO A 175 2.92 -1.99 -10.56
N SER A 176 1.68 -1.59 -10.28
CA SER A 176 1.28 -0.18 -10.34
C SER A 176 1.84 0.66 -9.18
N THR A 177 2.28 0.01 -8.11
CA THR A 177 2.92 0.66 -6.95
C THR A 177 4.01 -0.24 -6.40
N ILE A 178 5.16 0.35 -6.04
CA ILE A 178 6.25 -0.34 -5.34
C ILE A 178 6.55 0.46 -4.08
N GLU A 179 6.52 -0.21 -2.92
CA GLU A 179 7.03 0.35 -1.67
C GLU A 179 8.18 -0.52 -1.19
N VAL A 180 9.35 0.07 -0.97
CA VAL A 180 10.50 -0.61 -0.39
C VAL A 180 11.05 0.23 0.75
N SER A 181 11.19 -0.36 1.93
CA SER A 181 11.74 0.33 3.10
C SER A 181 12.78 -0.51 3.81
N ALA A 182 13.87 0.10 4.27
CA ALA A 182 14.78 -0.53 5.22
C ALA A 182 14.16 -0.66 6.61
N ALA A 183 14.80 -1.43 7.49
CA ALA A 183 14.37 -1.58 8.88
C ALA A 183 14.42 -0.23 9.63
N ASN A 184 15.44 0.59 9.36
CA ASN A 184 15.55 1.93 9.89
C ASN A 184 15.14 2.98 8.84
N ARG A 185 13.82 3.16 8.68
CA ARG A 185 13.21 4.12 7.73
C ARG A 185 13.61 5.59 7.92
N VAL A 186 14.33 5.91 9.00
CA VAL A 186 14.80 7.27 9.31
C VAL A 186 16.22 7.49 8.79
N ALA A 187 17.06 6.46 8.82
CA ALA A 187 18.47 6.58 8.43
C ALA A 187 18.73 6.06 7.01
N ASP A 188 17.89 5.16 6.53
CA ASP A 188 18.09 4.43 5.28
C ASP A 188 16.99 4.78 4.27
N PRO A 189 17.26 4.66 2.96
CA PRO A 189 16.34 5.07 1.92
C PRO A 189 15.03 4.28 1.93
N HIS A 190 13.94 5.00 1.72
CA HIS A 190 12.60 4.49 1.49
C HIS A 190 12.15 4.85 0.07
N TRP A 191 11.83 3.84 -0.73
CA TRP A 191 11.29 4.01 -2.07
C TRP A 191 9.77 3.88 -2.04
N MET A 192 9.09 4.89 -2.59
CA MET A 192 7.65 4.86 -2.83
C MET A 192 7.40 5.24 -4.29
N ILE A 193 7.13 4.26 -5.13
CA ILE A 193 7.04 4.41 -6.57
C ILE A 193 5.59 4.17 -6.98
N PHE A 194 5.03 5.09 -7.76
CA PHE A 194 3.69 5.03 -8.29
C PHE A 194 3.70 5.01 -9.81
N ASN A 195 2.72 4.29 -10.37
CA ASN A 195 2.49 4.14 -11.80
C ASN A 195 3.69 3.49 -12.50
N ARG A 196 3.82 3.74 -13.81
CA ARG A 196 4.84 3.13 -14.67
C ARG A 196 6.25 3.47 -14.16
N PHE A 197 7.02 2.43 -13.86
CA PHE A 197 8.43 2.53 -13.50
C PHE A 197 9.23 1.48 -14.23
N THR A 198 10.37 1.87 -14.81
CA THR A 198 11.19 0.99 -15.65
C THR A 198 12.65 0.95 -15.17
N PRO A 199 13.44 -0.06 -15.59
CA PRO A 199 14.88 -0.07 -15.33
C PRO A 199 15.62 1.18 -15.82
N ALA A 200 15.17 1.78 -16.94
CA ALA A 200 15.75 3.02 -17.46
C ALA A 200 15.44 4.22 -16.56
N ASP A 201 14.25 4.25 -15.95
CA ASP A 201 13.88 5.28 -14.97
C ASP A 201 14.72 5.14 -13.70
N LYS A 202 14.88 3.92 -13.18
CA LYS A 202 15.76 3.66 -12.04
C LYS A 202 17.20 4.12 -12.30
N GLN A 203 17.75 3.77 -13.47
CA GLN A 203 19.10 4.19 -13.84
C GLN A 203 19.25 5.71 -13.97
N ARG A 204 18.22 6.41 -14.47
CA ARG A 204 18.21 7.88 -14.51
C ARG A 204 18.22 8.44 -13.09
N ILE A 205 17.33 7.97 -12.23
CA ILE A 205 17.23 8.41 -10.85
C ILE A 205 18.55 8.18 -10.10
N GLU A 206 19.19 7.02 -10.25
CA GLU A 206 20.49 6.75 -9.63
C GLU A 206 21.56 7.77 -10.04
N LYS A 207 21.58 8.19 -11.31
CA LYS A 207 22.49 9.24 -11.77
C LYS A 207 22.16 10.60 -11.14
N GLN A 208 20.88 10.93 -11.00
CA GLN A 208 20.42 12.15 -10.33
C GLN A 208 20.83 12.15 -8.85
N LEU A 209 20.62 11.04 -8.15
CA LEU A 209 21.01 10.87 -6.75
C LEU A 209 22.54 10.96 -6.58
N ALA A 210 23.32 10.33 -7.47
CA ALA A 210 24.77 10.45 -7.45
C ALA A 210 25.26 11.89 -7.69
N ALA A 211 24.60 12.64 -8.59
CA ALA A 211 24.90 14.04 -8.84
C ALA A 211 24.47 14.98 -7.70
N ALA A 212 23.51 14.57 -6.87
CA ALA A 212 23.03 15.31 -5.71
C ALA A 212 23.97 15.20 -4.49
N ALA A 213 24.99 14.34 -4.54
CA ALA A 213 25.98 14.20 -3.47
C ALA A 213 26.58 15.58 -3.08
N PRO A 214 26.78 15.87 -1.78
CA PRO A 214 26.80 14.94 -0.65
C PRO A 214 25.44 14.78 0.07
N ALA A 215 24.32 15.19 -0.54
CA ALA A 215 23.00 14.93 0.01
C ALA A 215 22.75 13.41 0.12
N ASP A 216 22.31 12.97 1.30
CA ASP A 216 22.05 11.55 1.56
C ASP A 216 20.54 11.25 1.47
N PRO A 217 20.08 10.36 0.57
CA PRO A 217 18.66 10.07 0.38
C PRO A 217 17.97 9.43 1.59
N GLY A 218 16.79 9.93 1.94
CA GLY A 218 15.92 9.36 2.99
C GLY A 218 14.60 8.80 2.44
N TRP A 219 13.77 9.64 1.79
CA TRP A 219 12.54 9.20 1.13
C TRP A 219 12.63 9.55 -0.35
N ILE A 220 12.42 8.57 -1.23
CA ILE A 220 12.47 8.68 -2.68
C ILE A 220 11.08 8.32 -3.21
N GLY A 221 10.25 9.35 -3.39
CA GLY A 221 8.96 9.27 -4.03
C GLY A 221 9.14 9.40 -5.53
N VAL A 222 8.60 8.45 -6.29
CA VAL A 222 8.67 8.42 -7.75
C VAL A 222 7.28 8.34 -8.32
N ARG A 223 6.99 9.15 -9.33
CA ARG A 223 5.75 9.10 -10.09
C ARG A 223 6.05 9.29 -11.56
N ASP A 224 5.48 8.40 -12.37
CA ASP A 224 5.63 8.41 -13.83
C ASP A 224 7.12 8.47 -14.26
N GLY A 225 7.97 7.76 -13.52
CA GLY A 225 9.41 7.68 -13.75
C GLY A 225 10.26 8.81 -13.16
N TRP A 226 9.68 9.86 -12.58
CA TRP A 226 10.41 11.01 -12.04
C TRP A 226 10.29 11.08 -10.53
N ILE A 227 11.33 11.60 -9.87
CA ILE A 227 11.24 11.90 -8.44
C ILE A 227 10.21 13.01 -8.25
N ASP A 228 9.11 12.73 -7.53
CA ASP A 228 8.07 13.71 -7.19
C ASP A 228 8.14 14.14 -5.71
N HIS A 229 8.82 13.36 -4.89
CA HIS A 229 9.09 13.65 -3.49
C HIS A 229 10.50 13.19 -3.11
N PHE A 230 11.27 14.07 -2.48
CA PHE A 230 12.62 13.73 -2.04
C PHE A 230 12.90 14.27 -0.64
N THR A 231 13.18 13.36 0.29
CA THR A 231 13.74 13.72 1.59
C THR A 231 15.22 13.38 1.62
N PHE A 232 16.06 14.26 2.16
CA PHE A 232 17.50 14.02 2.25
C PHE A 232 18.16 14.67 3.48
N SER A 233 19.33 14.17 3.87
CA SER A 233 20.15 14.80 4.90
C SER A 233 21.16 15.78 4.29
N VAL A 234 21.35 16.91 4.98
CA VAL A 234 22.34 17.94 4.65
C VAL A 234 23.53 17.79 5.59
N PRO A 235 24.74 17.48 5.08
CA PRO A 235 25.89 17.15 5.91
C PRO A 235 26.31 18.24 6.89
N THR A 236 26.34 19.50 6.44
CA THR A 236 26.76 20.62 7.27
C THR A 236 25.90 21.86 7.04
N ARG A 237 25.72 22.66 8.10
CA ARG A 237 24.99 23.93 7.98
C ARG A 237 25.73 24.96 7.11
N ALA A 238 27.06 24.86 7.03
CA ALA A 238 27.89 25.81 6.28
C ALA A 238 27.70 25.68 4.77
N THR A 239 27.52 24.45 4.26
CA THR A 239 27.33 24.16 2.83
C THR A 239 25.85 23.97 2.46
N ALA A 240 24.95 24.06 3.43
CA ALA A 240 23.55 23.66 3.28
C ALA A 240 22.84 24.26 2.07
N TYR A 241 22.98 25.56 1.85
CA TYR A 241 22.36 26.21 0.70
C TYR A 241 22.90 25.66 -0.63
N GLU A 242 24.23 25.54 -0.78
CA GLU A 242 24.86 25.03 -1.99
C GLU A 242 24.50 23.55 -2.23
N ASP A 243 24.42 22.75 -1.17
CA ASP A 243 24.04 21.34 -1.25
C ASP A 243 22.58 21.18 -1.69
N ILE A 244 21.65 21.96 -1.13
CA ILE A 244 20.23 21.95 -1.53
C ILE A 244 20.08 22.41 -2.99
N VAL A 245 20.75 23.49 -3.39
CA VAL A 245 20.71 23.98 -4.77
C VAL A 245 21.27 22.94 -5.74
N ARG A 246 22.37 22.27 -5.38
CA ARG A 246 22.92 21.15 -6.17
C ARG A 246 21.89 20.03 -6.29
N THR A 247 21.22 19.65 -5.21
CA THR A 247 20.15 18.63 -5.25
C THR A 247 19.01 19.06 -6.18
N ILE A 248 18.51 20.30 -6.09
CA ILE A 248 17.46 20.83 -6.98
C ILE A 248 17.85 20.65 -8.46
N HIS A 249 19.07 21.05 -8.82
CA HIS A 249 19.55 20.93 -10.20
C HIS A 249 19.81 19.48 -10.62
N ALA A 250 20.37 18.65 -9.73
CA ALA A 250 20.64 17.24 -10.01
C ALA A 250 19.37 16.43 -10.25
N LEU A 251 18.28 16.78 -9.57
CA LEU A 251 16.96 16.17 -9.77
C LEU A 251 16.22 16.72 -11.00
N GLU A 252 16.79 17.70 -11.69
CA GLU A 252 16.14 18.43 -12.79
C GLU A 252 14.81 19.07 -12.37
N ALA A 253 14.70 19.45 -11.09
CA ALA A 253 13.45 19.93 -10.50
C ALA A 253 13.03 21.28 -11.11
N GLY A 254 11.76 21.37 -11.51
CA GLY A 254 11.21 22.54 -12.20
C GLY A 254 9.75 22.33 -12.63
N PRO A 255 9.15 23.23 -13.42
CA PRO A 255 7.76 23.10 -13.86
C PRO A 255 7.45 21.81 -14.62
N ASP A 256 8.41 21.29 -15.40
CA ASP A 256 8.27 20.05 -16.16
C ASP A 256 8.45 18.80 -15.27
N HIS A 257 9.19 18.94 -14.16
CA HIS A 257 9.50 17.89 -13.19
C HIS A 257 9.30 18.42 -11.77
N PRO A 258 8.03 18.57 -11.33
CA PRO A 258 7.76 19.16 -10.03
C PRO A 258 8.18 18.22 -8.90
N VAL A 259 8.85 18.77 -7.88
CA VAL A 259 9.39 17.99 -6.76
C VAL A 259 9.06 18.64 -5.41
N SER A 260 8.54 17.83 -4.50
CA SER A 260 8.44 18.16 -3.08
C SER A 260 9.75 17.80 -2.38
N LEU A 261 10.52 18.81 -1.96
CA LEU A 261 11.78 18.62 -1.23
C LEU A 261 11.57 18.80 0.26
N THR A 262 12.14 17.88 1.04
CA THR A 262 12.34 18.05 2.49
C THR A 262 13.77 17.71 2.85
N TRP A 263 14.38 18.48 3.75
CA TRP A 263 15.74 18.22 4.18
C TRP A 263 15.90 18.40 5.68
N ALA A 264 16.85 17.71 6.28
CA ALA A 264 17.21 17.87 7.68
C ALA A 264 18.74 17.88 7.87
N TRP A 265 19.22 18.42 8.98
CA TRP A 265 20.64 18.35 9.31
C TRP A 265 21.09 16.91 9.54
N HIS A 266 22.30 16.57 9.09
CA HIS A 266 22.89 15.27 9.36
C HIS A 266 22.92 14.96 10.87
N GLY A 267 22.60 13.71 11.22
CA GLY A 267 22.47 13.25 12.61
C GLY A 267 21.19 13.69 13.32
N VAL A 268 20.40 14.60 12.74
CA VAL A 268 19.03 14.84 13.19
C VAL A 268 18.15 13.76 12.58
N LYS A 269 17.49 12.98 13.45
CA LYS A 269 16.53 11.98 13.02
C LYS A 269 15.34 12.68 12.38
N TYR A 270 15.20 12.55 11.06
CA TYR A 270 14.01 13.02 10.37
C TYR A 270 12.87 12.08 10.70
N ARG A 271 11.91 12.56 11.49
CA ARG A 271 10.60 11.95 11.57
C ARG A 271 9.60 12.99 11.10
N TYR A 272 8.52 12.54 10.46
CA TYR A 272 7.42 13.39 10.02
C TYR A 272 6.86 14.28 11.16
N ASP A 273 7.06 13.88 12.42
CA ASP A 273 6.62 14.59 13.63
C ASP A 273 7.68 15.51 14.28
N GLU A 274 8.89 15.67 13.73
CA GLU A 274 9.92 16.57 14.29
C GLU A 274 10.41 17.64 13.28
N PRO A 275 9.51 18.47 12.72
CA PRO A 275 9.82 19.39 11.62
C PRO A 275 10.80 20.51 12.00
N ARG A 276 10.98 20.82 13.29
CA ARG A 276 11.70 22.02 13.77
C ARG A 276 13.16 22.18 13.31
N TRP A 277 13.78 21.09 12.86
CA TRP A 277 15.16 21.05 12.35
C TRP A 277 15.26 20.81 10.84
N ALA A 278 14.11 20.60 10.19
CA ALA A 278 14.01 20.35 8.77
C ALA A 278 13.64 21.64 8.02
N GLY A 279 13.85 21.65 6.71
CA GLY A 279 13.27 22.65 5.81
C GLY A 279 12.58 21.93 4.66
N SER A 280 11.68 22.63 3.97
CA SER A 280 10.99 22.09 2.79
C SER A 280 10.77 23.15 1.73
N ALA A 281 10.74 22.73 0.48
CA ALA A 281 10.38 23.57 -0.67
C ALA A 281 9.62 22.74 -1.69
N MET A 282 8.67 23.36 -2.38
CA MET A 282 8.04 22.77 -3.55
C MET A 282 8.63 23.45 -4.78
N ILE A 283 9.20 22.68 -5.69
CA ILE A 283 9.79 23.20 -6.92
C ILE A 283 8.86 22.78 -8.06
N GLY A 284 8.36 23.74 -8.85
CA GLY A 284 7.53 23.44 -10.03
C GLY A 284 6.03 23.16 -9.80
N LYS A 285 5.53 23.19 -8.55
CA LYS A 285 4.08 23.05 -8.24
C LYS A 285 3.68 23.87 -7.01
N CYS A 286 2.38 24.11 -6.83
CA CYS A 286 1.80 24.87 -5.71
C CYS A 286 0.78 24.12 -4.87
N GLU A 287 1.11 22.88 -4.54
CA GLU A 287 0.32 22.08 -3.62
C GLU A 287 1.20 21.71 -2.43
N TYR A 288 1.27 22.61 -1.46
CA TYR A 288 1.78 22.23 -0.14
C TYR A 288 0.82 21.20 0.47
N VAL A 289 1.33 20.01 0.74
CA VAL A 289 0.53 18.91 1.28
C VAL A 289 -0.14 19.35 2.59
N ASN A 290 -1.43 19.06 2.74
CA ASN A 290 -2.15 19.22 4.00
C ASN A 290 -1.42 18.43 5.09
N GLY A 291 -1.01 19.12 6.17
CA GLY A 291 -0.18 18.53 7.22
C GLY A 291 1.10 19.28 7.53
N ASN A 292 1.34 20.45 6.92
CA ASN A 292 2.46 21.31 7.29
C ASN A 292 2.39 21.72 8.78
N ARG A 293 3.11 20.97 9.61
CA ARG A 293 3.22 21.23 11.05
C ARG A 293 4.09 22.45 11.38
N THR A 294 4.74 23.11 10.41
CA THR A 294 5.53 24.32 10.73
C THR A 294 4.68 25.46 11.31
N ALA A 295 3.36 25.43 11.13
CA ALA A 295 2.44 26.37 11.77
C ALA A 295 2.23 26.09 13.27
N SER A 296 2.20 24.81 13.67
CA SER A 296 2.06 24.39 15.08
C SER A 296 3.41 24.19 15.79
N GLU A 297 4.48 23.95 15.02
CA GLU A 297 5.84 23.68 15.47
C GLU A 297 6.83 24.44 14.59
N PRO A 298 7.11 25.72 14.91
CA PRO A 298 7.91 26.56 14.05
C PRO A 298 9.35 26.04 13.93
N LEU A 299 9.91 26.21 12.73
CA LEU A 299 11.33 25.95 12.47
C LEU A 299 12.22 26.83 13.35
N VAL A 300 13.37 26.30 13.73
CA VAL A 300 14.42 27.15 14.34
C VAL A 300 14.84 28.26 13.35
N PRO A 301 15.24 29.46 13.84
CA PRO A 301 15.46 30.62 12.98
C PRO A 301 16.38 30.38 11.78
N ASP A 302 17.49 29.66 11.97
CA ASP A 302 18.44 29.36 10.88
C ASP A 302 17.81 28.47 9.79
N ALA A 303 17.00 27.47 10.19
CA ALA A 303 16.31 26.59 9.25
C ALA A 303 15.19 27.35 8.52
N LEU A 304 14.48 28.24 9.21
CA LEU A 304 13.48 29.12 8.60
C LEU A 304 14.10 30.05 7.56
N ALA A 305 15.20 30.72 7.90
CA ALA A 305 15.89 31.64 7.01
C ALA A 305 16.43 30.94 5.75
N LEU A 306 17.01 29.74 5.91
CA LEU A 306 17.44 28.92 4.78
C LEU A 306 16.25 28.50 3.90
N GLN A 307 15.16 28.01 4.52
CA GLN A 307 13.97 27.61 3.79
C GLN A 307 13.38 28.77 2.98
N GLN A 308 13.27 29.96 3.58
CA GLN A 308 12.78 31.16 2.92
C GLN A 308 13.67 31.51 1.72
N ARG A 309 15.00 31.49 1.89
CA ARG A 309 15.94 31.75 0.80
C ARG A 309 15.77 30.78 -0.37
N ILE A 310 15.65 29.47 -0.10
CA ILE A 310 15.44 28.46 -1.16
C ILE A 310 14.09 28.67 -1.84
N ARG A 311 13.01 28.91 -1.09
CA ARG A 311 11.69 29.14 -1.68
C ARG A 311 11.64 30.42 -2.49
N ASP A 312 12.25 31.50 -2.02
CA ASP A 312 12.27 32.77 -2.74
C ASP A 312 12.91 32.68 -4.13
N GLU A 313 13.80 31.72 -4.33
CA GLU A 313 14.57 31.51 -5.54
C GLU A 313 14.00 30.41 -6.45
N PHE A 314 13.54 29.29 -5.88
CA PHE A 314 13.15 28.10 -6.64
C PHE A 314 11.66 27.73 -6.51
N ASP A 315 10.96 28.22 -5.49
CA ASP A 315 9.53 27.94 -5.37
C ASP A 315 8.80 28.76 -6.44
N THR A 316 8.13 28.03 -7.34
CA THR A 316 7.40 28.62 -8.47
C THR A 316 6.04 29.16 -8.08
N CYS A 317 5.68 29.09 -6.79
CA CYS A 317 4.45 29.66 -6.30
C CYS A 317 4.48 31.18 -6.29
N LEU A 318 3.46 31.77 -6.90
CA LEU A 318 3.28 33.22 -6.97
C LEU A 318 3.37 33.81 -5.55
N LYS A 319 4.32 34.73 -5.39
CA LYS A 319 4.45 35.63 -4.23
C LYS A 319 3.25 36.57 -4.13
#